data_AF-A0A178U5I0-F1
#
_entry.id   AF-A0A178U5I0-F1
#
_cell.length_a   1.000
_cell.length_b   1.000
_cell.length_c   1.000
_cell.angle_alpha   90.00
_cell.angle_beta   90.00
_cell.angle_gamma   90.00
#
_symmetry.space_group_name_H-M   'P 1'
#
loop_
_entity.id
_entity.type
_entity.pdbx_description
1 polymer ?
#
loop_
_entity_poly.entity_id
_entity_poly.type
_entity_poly.pdbx_seq_one_letter_code
_entity_poly.pdbx_strand_id
1 'polypeptide(L)'
;MGKSHGKLSAWSFTLFGIGCTIGTAFFLGSGIAIQKSGWLVLPVFLAVAAATYCVYDALAIMTANQPEKGSFRTYAKQAFGRWAGFSNGWIYWASEMLIIGGSLTAIGLFSQFWLPKVPLWIFAAGYGVLALLVVVLGSSGITKAENIFALVKIAAVLAFILVAVFALLRGVKDAPGFPKTASGWADSGWTGAWTGLLYAFYAFSGIEVMGFMAMELRNPVSAPRAGRWMLAAVTFLYLLSIGLALLCVPLGQITQEESPLLIAFEAMKLPALVHALNGVMIIAGFSILVASLYGVSVMLVSLAEDGDAPSWLAAKLGKRKLPLRALAVNAAGLLLSVALALFMPKHIFEHLATAGGLVLLYTWLFIVASYLKLLKPSLGGRVKSWIAIVMIGIAVAGAGAERSGRPGLWASLLQPSSPAPQAQNLNHGGHEMFDVHEVLACAINVLDQFMIFRAFAQDQALIDIMDRQYNFMLSHYNLTAESFAQGNKPAQETATYLIPALDAPVYGIKQTAPKKPNQSLSEVKDAGVCAYLLGLVKSHSQLLAMSAVEVTNPAMRRVLSAQVPEFIEMAYELFLYANKRGYYQVPQLQAADMQSMLNAYVPASGAPQMPAPNQGKTALH
;
A
#
# COMPACT_ATOMS: atom_id res chain seq x y z
N MET A 1 -38.85 -8.04 14.44
CA MET A 1 -37.49 -8.61 14.32
C MET A 1 -37.61 -10.13 14.19
N GLY A 2 -37.51 -10.67 12.97
CA GLY A 2 -37.53 -12.12 12.76
C GLY A 2 -36.14 -12.71 13.02
N LYS A 3 -36.04 -13.69 13.93
CA LYS A 3 -34.82 -14.46 14.16
C LYS A 3 -34.47 -15.20 12.86
N SER A 4 -33.47 -14.74 12.13
CA SER A 4 -32.83 -15.53 11.08
C SER A 4 -32.13 -16.70 11.76
N HIS A 5 -32.67 -17.91 11.62
CA HIS A 5 -31.96 -19.12 12.06
C HIS A 5 -30.74 -19.30 11.16
N GLY A 6 -29.55 -19.05 11.73
CA GLY A 6 -28.27 -19.30 11.06
C GLY A 6 -28.23 -20.71 10.49
N LYS A 7 -27.65 -20.88 9.29
CA LYS A 7 -27.69 -22.16 8.56
C LYS A 7 -26.45 -23.03 8.79
N LEU A 8 -25.40 -22.46 9.39
CA LEU A 8 -24.07 -23.03 9.44
C LEU A 8 -23.87 -23.98 10.64
N SER A 9 -23.23 -25.13 10.42
CA SER A 9 -22.88 -26.08 11.49
C SER A 9 -21.59 -25.67 12.20
N ALA A 10 -21.39 -26.13 13.44
CA ALA A 10 -20.15 -25.87 14.19
C ALA A 10 -18.90 -26.42 13.49
N TRP A 11 -19.02 -27.58 12.82
CA TRP A 11 -17.93 -28.16 12.04
C TRP A 11 -17.59 -27.31 10.81
N SER A 12 -18.60 -26.92 10.04
CA SER A 12 -18.41 -26.03 8.89
C SER A 12 -17.84 -24.67 9.31
N PHE A 13 -18.17 -24.19 10.51
CA PHE A 13 -17.60 -22.98 11.09
C PHE A 13 -16.11 -23.13 11.41
N THR A 14 -15.73 -24.22 12.08
CA THR A 14 -14.32 -24.54 12.35
C THR A 14 -13.54 -24.66 11.05
N LEU A 15 -14.07 -25.36 10.05
CA LEU A 15 -13.40 -25.53 8.76
C LEU A 15 -13.26 -24.20 8.01
N PHE A 16 -14.31 -23.38 7.99
CA PHE A 16 -14.27 -22.04 7.41
C PHE A 16 -13.19 -21.18 8.08
N GLY A 17 -13.09 -21.24 9.41
CA GLY A 17 -12.07 -20.51 10.16
C GLY A 17 -10.64 -20.99 9.89
N ILE A 18 -10.43 -22.31 9.76
CA ILE A 18 -9.14 -22.87 9.32
C ILE A 18 -8.81 -22.34 7.91
N GLY A 19 -9.81 -22.30 7.01
CA GLY A 19 -9.70 -21.69 5.70
C GLY A 19 -9.24 -20.23 5.78
N CYS A 20 -9.93 -19.39 6.54
CA CYS A 20 -9.59 -17.98 6.66
C CYS A 20 -8.21 -17.74 7.30
N THR A 21 -7.74 -18.65 8.15
CA THR A 21 -6.45 -18.48 8.83
C THR A 21 -5.26 -18.99 7.99
N ILE A 22 -5.42 -20.15 7.33
CA ILE A 22 -4.37 -20.72 6.47
C ILE A 22 -4.40 -20.00 5.12
N GLY A 23 -3.45 -19.08 4.91
CA GLY A 23 -3.37 -18.27 3.70
C GLY A 23 -1.94 -17.90 3.32
N THR A 24 -1.81 -16.87 2.48
CA THR A 24 -0.51 -16.30 2.06
C THR A 24 0.34 -15.84 3.23
N ALA A 25 -0.29 -15.34 4.30
CA ALA A 25 0.40 -14.94 5.53
C ALA A 25 1.15 -16.10 6.19
N PHE A 26 0.63 -17.33 6.12
CA PHE A 26 1.35 -18.51 6.57
C PHE A 26 2.38 -18.98 5.55
N PHE A 27 1.97 -19.24 4.30
CA PHE A 27 2.87 -19.83 3.32
C PHE A 27 4.09 -18.95 3.01
N LEU A 28 3.91 -17.63 2.90
CA LEU A 28 5.00 -16.69 2.59
C LEU A 28 5.48 -15.94 3.84
N GLY A 29 4.55 -15.46 4.69
CA GLY A 29 4.92 -14.70 5.89
C GLY A 29 5.70 -15.50 6.94
N SER A 30 5.56 -16.84 6.98
CA SER A 30 6.41 -17.67 7.83
C SER A 30 7.89 -17.65 7.42
N GLY A 31 8.22 -17.46 6.13
CA GLY A 31 9.61 -17.30 5.68
C GLY A 31 10.28 -16.06 6.29
N ILE A 32 9.54 -14.95 6.34
CA ILE A 32 9.98 -13.72 7.02
C ILE A 32 10.20 -13.98 8.52
N ALA A 33 9.23 -14.62 9.18
CA ALA A 33 9.33 -14.93 10.60
C ALA A 33 10.51 -15.87 10.93
N ILE A 34 10.78 -16.87 10.07
CA ILE A 34 11.91 -17.79 10.18
C ILE A 34 13.23 -17.05 10.00
N GLN A 35 13.36 -16.20 8.97
CA GLN A 35 14.60 -15.46 8.75
C GLN A 35 14.96 -14.58 9.94
N LYS A 36 13.96 -13.91 10.52
CA LYS A 36 14.19 -13.04 11.69
C LYS A 36 14.44 -13.84 12.96
N SER A 37 13.66 -14.89 13.20
CA SER A 37 13.65 -15.60 14.48
C SER A 37 14.51 -16.86 14.53
N GLY A 38 15.08 -17.31 13.41
CA GLY A 38 15.77 -18.59 13.32
C GLY A 38 14.92 -19.73 13.90
N TRP A 39 15.53 -20.55 14.75
CA TRP A 39 14.82 -21.63 15.47
C TRP A 39 13.87 -21.15 16.57
N LEU A 40 14.03 -19.91 17.06
CA LEU A 40 13.06 -19.30 17.99
C LEU A 40 11.70 -19.03 17.34
N VAL A 41 11.57 -19.19 16.02
CA VAL A 41 10.28 -19.10 15.33
C VAL A 41 9.23 -20.07 15.89
N LEU A 42 9.63 -21.27 16.33
CA LEU A 42 8.70 -22.26 16.88
C LEU A 42 8.08 -21.81 18.21
N PRO A 43 8.86 -21.45 19.25
CA PRO A 43 8.28 -20.88 20.47
C PRO A 43 7.56 -19.55 20.23
N VAL A 44 8.01 -18.73 19.27
CA VAL A 44 7.32 -17.50 18.84
C VAL A 44 5.92 -17.81 18.30
N PHE A 45 5.77 -18.74 17.35
CA PHE A 45 4.48 -19.13 16.80
C PHE A 45 3.56 -19.73 17.88
N LEU A 46 4.12 -20.51 18.82
CA LEU A 46 3.34 -21.05 19.93
C LEU A 46 2.82 -19.96 20.88
N ALA A 47 3.68 -18.98 21.23
CA ALA A 47 3.28 -17.85 22.07
C ALA A 47 2.22 -16.98 21.39
N VAL A 48 2.39 -16.70 20.09
CA VAL A 48 1.41 -15.98 19.28
C VAL A 48 0.11 -16.74 19.14
N ALA A 49 0.14 -18.06 18.95
CA ALA A 49 -1.07 -18.87 18.90
C ALA A 49 -1.88 -18.77 20.21
N ALA A 50 -1.20 -18.79 21.36
CA ALA A 50 -1.83 -18.61 22.66
C ALA A 50 -2.44 -17.20 22.83
N ALA A 51 -1.74 -16.15 22.39
CA ALA A 51 -2.25 -14.78 22.42
C ALA A 51 -3.46 -14.60 21.48
N THR A 52 -3.37 -15.13 20.26
CA THR A 52 -4.45 -15.15 19.26
C THR A 52 -5.67 -15.86 19.80
N TYR A 53 -5.48 -17.00 20.48
CA TYR A 53 -6.57 -17.70 21.15
C TYR A 53 -7.25 -16.85 22.21
N CYS A 54 -6.50 -16.08 23.00
CA CYS A 54 -7.08 -15.17 23.99
C CYS A 54 -7.94 -14.07 23.34
N VAL A 55 -7.50 -13.51 22.21
CA VAL A 55 -8.28 -12.53 21.42
C VAL A 55 -9.55 -13.16 20.87
N TYR A 56 -9.43 -14.32 20.23
CA TYR A 56 -10.57 -15.03 19.65
C TYR A 56 -11.59 -15.44 20.73
N ASP A 57 -11.14 -15.96 21.87
CA ASP A 57 -12.02 -16.37 22.98
C ASP A 57 -12.85 -15.17 23.48
N ALA A 58 -12.21 -14.00 23.63
CA ALA A 58 -12.90 -12.75 23.96
C ALA A 58 -13.97 -12.38 22.91
N LEU A 59 -13.62 -12.43 21.62
CA LEU A 59 -14.55 -12.15 20.51
C LEU A 59 -15.72 -13.14 20.49
N ALA A 60 -15.43 -14.42 20.61
CA ALA A 60 -16.42 -15.49 20.53
C ALA A 60 -17.38 -15.46 21.71
N ILE A 61 -16.91 -15.14 22.93
CA ILE A 61 -17.78 -14.96 24.10
C ILE A 61 -18.69 -13.74 23.94
N MET A 62 -18.16 -12.59 23.49
CA MET A 62 -18.99 -11.41 23.20
C MET A 62 -20.05 -11.74 22.15
N THR A 63 -19.67 -12.46 21.09
CA THR A 63 -20.58 -12.83 20.00
C THR A 63 -21.63 -13.85 20.43
N ALA A 64 -21.27 -14.80 21.31
CA ALA A 64 -22.22 -15.75 21.87
C ALA A 64 -23.24 -15.06 22.81
N ASN A 65 -22.82 -14.04 23.56
CA ASN A 65 -23.69 -13.28 24.48
C ASN A 65 -24.62 -12.33 23.72
N GLN A 66 -24.08 -11.56 22.78
CA GLN A 66 -24.82 -10.59 21.99
C GLN A 66 -24.38 -10.63 20.52
N PRO A 67 -25.04 -11.46 19.70
CA PRO A 67 -24.72 -11.56 18.28
C PRO A 67 -25.05 -10.24 17.56
N GLU A 68 -24.02 -9.49 17.14
CA GLU A 68 -24.16 -8.22 16.43
C GLU A 68 -23.58 -8.28 15.02
N LYS A 69 -24.29 -7.69 14.04
CA LYS A 69 -23.87 -7.72 12.62
C LYS A 69 -22.52 -7.05 12.37
N GLY A 70 -22.23 -5.95 13.08
CA GLY A 70 -20.94 -5.25 13.04
C GLY A 70 -19.85 -5.92 13.89
N SER A 71 -20.17 -6.99 14.61
CA SER A 71 -19.24 -7.74 15.47
C SER A 71 -18.39 -6.82 16.37
N PHE A 72 -17.07 -6.96 16.34
CA PHE A 72 -16.12 -6.19 17.13
C PHE A 72 -16.21 -4.67 16.97
N ARG A 73 -16.68 -4.16 15.83
CA ARG A 73 -16.97 -2.72 15.66
C ARG A 73 -18.09 -2.29 16.60
N THR A 74 -19.18 -3.04 16.61
CA THR A 74 -20.34 -2.77 17.45
C THR A 74 -19.98 -2.90 18.93
N TYR A 75 -19.18 -3.90 19.31
CA TYR A 75 -18.71 -4.05 20.69
C TYR A 75 -17.83 -2.87 21.12
N ALA A 76 -16.92 -2.39 20.26
CA ALA A 76 -16.13 -1.19 20.55
C ALA A 76 -17.01 0.05 20.75
N LYS A 77 -18.05 0.21 19.90
CA LYS A 77 -19.03 1.29 20.03
C LYS A 77 -19.80 1.24 21.34
N GLN A 78 -20.25 0.06 21.75
CA GLN A 78 -20.97 -0.14 23.01
C GLN A 78 -20.05 0.10 24.22
N ALA A 79 -18.78 -0.29 24.13
CA ALA A 79 -17.83 -0.18 25.23
C ALA A 79 -17.31 1.25 25.46
N PHE A 80 -17.03 1.99 24.39
CA PHE A 80 -16.28 3.25 24.43
C PHE A 80 -16.95 4.43 23.70
N GLY A 81 -18.10 4.20 23.05
CA GLY A 81 -18.88 5.23 22.35
C GLY A 81 -18.64 5.27 20.84
N ARG A 82 -19.32 6.21 20.16
CA ARG A 82 -19.38 6.28 18.69
C ARG A 82 -18.01 6.37 18.01
N TRP A 83 -17.08 7.16 18.57
CA TRP A 83 -15.73 7.32 18.00
C TRP A 83 -15.01 5.98 17.86
N ALA A 84 -15.11 5.09 18.87
CA ALA A 84 -14.45 3.80 18.87
C ALA A 84 -15.06 2.87 17.82
N GLY A 85 -16.38 2.90 17.64
CA GLY A 85 -17.06 2.19 16.56
C GLY A 85 -16.67 2.69 15.17
N PHE A 86 -16.59 4.00 14.99
CA PHE A 86 -16.18 4.63 13.73
C PHE A 86 -14.73 4.24 13.39
N SER A 87 -13.79 4.52 14.31
CA SER A 87 -12.35 4.28 14.10
C SER A 87 -12.07 2.80 13.88
N ASN A 88 -12.59 1.91 14.74
CA ASN A 88 -12.33 0.47 14.62
C ASN A 88 -12.86 -0.12 13.30
N GLY A 89 -13.99 0.39 12.79
CA GLY A 89 -14.53 -0.07 11.51
C GLY A 89 -13.66 0.34 10.30
N TRP A 90 -13.19 1.60 10.28
CA TRP A 90 -12.31 2.08 9.19
C TRP A 90 -10.88 1.54 9.28
N ILE A 91 -10.34 1.36 10.49
CA ILE A 91 -9.06 0.68 10.74
C ILE A 91 -9.12 -0.75 10.21
N TYR A 92 -10.17 -1.50 10.55
CA TYR A 92 -10.35 -2.85 10.01
C TYR A 92 -10.46 -2.85 8.48
N TRP A 93 -11.29 -1.97 7.91
CA TRP A 93 -11.44 -1.87 6.46
C TRP A 93 -10.10 -1.58 5.76
N ALA A 94 -9.31 -0.66 6.30
CA ALA A 94 -8.01 -0.30 5.74
C ALA A 94 -6.97 -1.41 5.90
N SER A 95 -6.94 -2.10 7.04
CA SER A 95 -6.08 -3.28 7.26
C SER A 95 -6.34 -4.34 6.20
N GLU A 96 -7.62 -4.68 5.98
CA GLU A 96 -8.01 -5.69 5.02
C GLU A 96 -7.70 -5.27 3.57
N MET A 97 -7.78 -3.99 3.21
CA MET A 97 -7.33 -3.52 1.89
C MET A 97 -5.83 -3.76 1.66
N LEU A 98 -5.01 -3.61 2.70
CA LEU A 98 -3.57 -3.92 2.64
C LEU A 98 -3.32 -5.43 2.56
N ILE A 99 -4.07 -6.23 3.33
CA ILE A 99 -4.02 -7.70 3.27
C ILE A 99 -4.39 -8.18 1.87
N ILE A 100 -5.48 -7.67 1.31
CA ILE A 100 -5.94 -7.93 -0.05
C ILE A 100 -4.85 -7.61 -1.08
N GLY A 101 -4.21 -6.44 -0.97
CA GLY A 101 -3.09 -6.06 -1.83
C GLY A 101 -1.91 -7.04 -1.74
N GLY A 102 -1.55 -7.43 -0.52
CA GLY A 102 -0.48 -8.39 -0.25
C GLY A 102 -0.79 -9.78 -0.82
N SER A 103 -2.01 -10.27 -0.62
CA SER A 103 -2.47 -11.55 -1.15
C SER A 103 -2.53 -11.56 -2.68
N LEU A 104 -3.02 -10.48 -3.31
CA LEU A 104 -3.01 -10.33 -4.77
C LEU A 104 -1.60 -10.35 -5.35
N THR A 105 -0.67 -9.64 -4.70
CA THR A 105 0.74 -9.62 -5.06
C THR A 105 1.31 -11.04 -4.98
N ALA A 106 1.09 -11.74 -3.86
CA ALA A 106 1.61 -13.09 -3.65
C ALA A 106 1.08 -14.10 -4.70
N ILE A 107 -0.24 -14.15 -4.94
CA ILE A 107 -0.79 -15.08 -5.94
C ILE A 107 -0.41 -14.73 -7.38
N GLY A 108 -0.16 -13.45 -7.65
CA GLY A 108 0.41 -13.01 -8.93
C GLY A 108 1.83 -13.54 -9.11
N LEU A 109 2.68 -13.44 -8.09
CA LEU A 109 4.04 -13.98 -8.10
C LEU A 109 4.04 -15.51 -8.24
N PHE A 110 3.18 -16.22 -7.50
CA PHE A 110 3.04 -17.68 -7.65
C PHE A 110 2.54 -18.08 -9.04
N SER A 111 1.78 -17.22 -9.73
CA SER A 111 1.34 -17.48 -11.11
C SER A 111 2.47 -17.28 -12.12
N GLN A 112 3.37 -16.33 -11.86
CA GLN A 112 4.57 -16.12 -12.67
C GLN A 112 5.56 -17.29 -12.63
N PHE A 113 5.48 -18.15 -11.61
CA PHE A 113 6.22 -19.42 -11.59
C PHE A 113 5.97 -20.27 -12.85
N TRP A 114 4.73 -20.33 -13.34
CA TRP A 114 4.38 -21.03 -14.58
C TRP A 114 4.37 -20.12 -15.81
N LEU A 115 4.10 -18.83 -15.62
CA LEU A 115 3.90 -17.85 -16.70
C LEU A 115 4.76 -16.59 -16.46
N PRO A 116 6.10 -16.70 -16.50
CA PRO A 116 7.00 -15.62 -16.07
C PRO A 116 6.97 -14.38 -16.95
N LYS A 117 6.49 -14.53 -18.20
CA LYS A 117 6.37 -13.41 -19.16
C LYS A 117 5.12 -12.57 -18.95
N VAL A 118 4.16 -13.03 -18.16
CA VAL A 118 2.91 -12.32 -17.93
C VAL A 118 3.12 -11.28 -16.81
N PRO A 119 2.84 -9.99 -17.05
CA PRO A 119 2.98 -8.96 -16.03
C PRO A 119 2.11 -9.23 -14.79
N LEU A 120 2.64 -8.91 -13.61
CA LEU A 120 2.00 -9.16 -12.32
C LEU A 120 0.59 -8.56 -12.23
N TRP A 121 0.39 -7.35 -12.77
CA TRP A 121 -0.90 -6.66 -12.73
C TRP A 121 -2.02 -7.40 -13.46
N ILE A 122 -1.69 -8.20 -14.50
CA ILE A 122 -2.69 -8.98 -15.23
C ILE A 122 -3.27 -10.07 -14.32
N PHE A 123 -2.39 -10.78 -13.59
CA PHE A 123 -2.83 -11.75 -12.59
C PHE A 123 -3.61 -11.09 -11.47
N ALA A 124 -3.11 -9.98 -10.92
CA ALA A 124 -3.77 -9.26 -9.84
C ALA A 124 -5.18 -8.78 -10.25
N ALA A 125 -5.34 -8.22 -11.44
CA ALA A 125 -6.64 -7.82 -11.99
C ALA A 125 -7.56 -9.04 -12.21
N GLY A 126 -7.04 -10.12 -12.80
CA GLY A 126 -7.80 -11.34 -13.04
C GLY A 126 -8.35 -11.96 -11.76
N TYR A 127 -7.49 -12.16 -10.75
CA TYR A 127 -7.92 -12.68 -9.44
C TYR A 127 -8.85 -11.72 -8.71
N GLY A 128 -8.63 -10.41 -8.82
CA GLY A 128 -9.51 -9.40 -8.27
C GLY A 128 -10.94 -9.51 -8.81
N VAL A 129 -11.10 -9.61 -10.14
CA VAL A 129 -12.39 -9.80 -10.79
C VAL A 129 -13.04 -11.12 -10.35
N LEU A 130 -12.28 -12.22 -10.34
CA LEU A 130 -12.79 -13.52 -9.89
C LEU A 130 -13.27 -13.47 -8.44
N ALA A 131 -12.53 -12.82 -7.55
CA ALA A 131 -12.91 -12.72 -6.15
C ALA A 131 -14.20 -11.90 -5.97
N LEU A 132 -14.34 -10.78 -6.69
CA LEU A 132 -15.58 -9.99 -6.70
C LEU A 132 -16.78 -10.82 -7.18
N LEU A 133 -16.60 -11.67 -8.21
CA LEU A 133 -17.65 -12.58 -8.68
C LEU A 133 -18.06 -13.60 -7.62
N VAL A 134 -17.10 -14.15 -6.87
CA VAL A 134 -17.41 -15.08 -5.76
C VAL A 134 -18.18 -14.37 -4.65
N VAL A 135 -17.82 -13.12 -4.32
CA VAL A 135 -18.51 -12.35 -3.27
C VAL A 135 -19.96 -12.06 -3.66
N VAL A 136 -20.26 -11.86 -4.94
CA VAL A 136 -21.63 -11.69 -5.47
C VAL A 136 -22.51 -12.95 -5.27
N LEU A 137 -21.93 -14.12 -5.00
CA LEU A 137 -22.68 -15.33 -4.64
C LEU A 137 -23.26 -15.27 -3.21
N GLY A 138 -22.84 -14.30 -2.39
CA GLY A 138 -23.29 -14.11 -1.02
C GLY A 138 -22.70 -15.12 -0.02
N SER A 139 -23.09 -14.99 1.25
CA SER A 139 -22.51 -15.76 2.37
C SER A 139 -22.52 -17.28 2.14
N SER A 140 -23.64 -17.83 1.65
CA SER A 140 -23.72 -19.27 1.35
C SER A 140 -22.81 -19.74 0.23
N GLY A 141 -22.52 -18.89 -0.77
CA GLY A 141 -21.60 -19.22 -1.86
C GLY A 141 -20.16 -19.22 -1.36
N ILE A 142 -19.80 -18.16 -0.63
CA ILE A 142 -18.47 -17.99 -0.02
C ILE A 142 -18.18 -19.13 0.94
N THR A 143 -19.10 -19.49 1.85
CA THR A 143 -18.89 -20.61 2.77
C THR A 143 -18.60 -21.92 2.05
N LYS A 144 -19.31 -22.22 0.96
CA LYS A 144 -19.09 -23.47 0.20
C LYS A 144 -17.72 -23.47 -0.46
N ALA A 145 -17.36 -22.37 -1.12
CA ALA A 145 -16.05 -22.21 -1.74
C ALA A 145 -14.93 -22.32 -0.70
N GLU A 146 -15.07 -21.59 0.40
CA GLU A 146 -14.07 -21.52 1.46
C GLU A 146 -13.87 -22.86 2.17
N ASN A 147 -14.93 -23.64 2.41
CA ASN A 147 -14.80 -24.99 2.96
C ASN A 147 -14.02 -25.94 2.02
N ILE A 148 -14.20 -25.81 0.71
CA ILE A 148 -13.44 -26.58 -0.28
C ILE A 148 -11.97 -26.12 -0.27
N PHE A 149 -11.72 -24.82 -0.29
CA PHE A 149 -10.37 -24.26 -0.23
C PHE A 149 -9.65 -24.65 1.07
N ALA A 150 -10.34 -24.62 2.21
CA ALA A 150 -9.83 -25.08 3.50
C ALA A 150 -9.39 -26.55 3.45
N LEU A 151 -10.21 -27.44 2.86
CA LEU A 151 -9.85 -28.85 2.73
C LEU A 151 -8.60 -29.05 1.87
N VAL A 152 -8.51 -28.35 0.73
CA VAL A 152 -7.32 -28.41 -0.16
C VAL A 152 -6.07 -27.93 0.58
N LYS A 153 -6.17 -26.82 1.32
CA LYS A 153 -5.07 -26.25 2.10
C LYS A 153 -4.59 -27.20 3.20
N ILE A 154 -5.52 -27.74 3.99
CA ILE A 154 -5.20 -28.69 5.06
C ILE A 154 -4.54 -29.94 4.47
N ALA A 155 -5.10 -30.49 3.39
CA ALA A 155 -4.55 -31.66 2.71
C ALA A 155 -3.12 -31.42 2.21
N ALA A 156 -2.84 -30.24 1.66
CA ALA A 156 -1.50 -29.89 1.20
C ALA A 156 -0.47 -29.78 2.33
N VAL A 157 -0.83 -29.13 3.44
CA VAL A 157 0.07 -29.03 4.61
C VAL A 157 0.31 -30.41 5.23
N LEU A 158 -0.73 -31.25 5.33
CA LEU A 158 -0.59 -32.64 5.78
C LEU A 158 0.28 -33.47 4.81
N ALA A 159 0.11 -33.32 3.50
CA ALA A 159 0.94 -33.99 2.51
C ALA A 159 2.41 -33.57 2.64
N PHE A 160 2.68 -32.28 2.83
CA PHE A 160 4.02 -31.79 3.13
C PHE A 160 4.60 -32.45 4.38
N ILE A 161 3.84 -32.47 5.48
CA ILE A 161 4.28 -33.09 6.75
C ILE A 161 4.65 -34.56 6.53
N LEU A 162 3.81 -35.34 5.84
CA LEU A 162 4.06 -36.75 5.57
C LEU A 162 5.32 -36.96 4.72
N VAL A 163 5.48 -36.16 3.67
CA VAL A 163 6.65 -36.25 2.77
C VAL A 163 7.92 -35.85 3.49
N ALA A 164 7.91 -34.76 4.26
CA ALA A 164 9.08 -34.29 5.00
C ALA A 164 9.51 -35.29 6.08
N VAL A 165 8.57 -35.87 6.84
CA VAL A 165 8.87 -36.95 7.79
C VAL A 165 9.50 -38.14 7.09
N PHE A 166 8.92 -38.59 5.98
CA PHE A 166 9.45 -39.72 5.22
C PHE A 166 10.84 -39.44 4.64
N ALA A 167 11.08 -38.23 4.12
CA ALA A 167 12.37 -37.80 3.62
C ALA A 167 13.44 -37.82 4.73
N LEU A 168 13.12 -37.26 5.91
CA LEU A 168 14.01 -37.28 7.07
C LEU A 168 14.34 -38.71 7.54
N LEU A 169 13.35 -39.62 7.53
CA LEU A 169 13.57 -41.04 7.85
C LEU A 169 14.47 -41.76 6.86
N ARG A 170 14.47 -41.36 5.58
CA ARG A 170 15.36 -41.90 4.55
C ARG A 170 16.77 -41.29 4.56
N GLY A 171 16.97 -40.23 5.34
CA GLY A 171 18.21 -39.45 5.37
C GLY A 171 18.23 -38.40 4.26
N VAL A 172 17.89 -37.16 4.61
CA VAL A 172 18.08 -36.00 3.74
C VAL A 172 19.55 -35.60 3.78
N LYS A 173 20.18 -35.52 2.60
CA LYS A 173 21.58 -35.09 2.48
C LYS A 173 21.72 -33.64 2.93
N ASP A 174 22.73 -33.35 3.76
CA ASP A 174 23.02 -32.01 4.29
C ASP A 174 21.91 -31.40 5.17
N ALA A 175 21.01 -32.22 5.71
CA ALA A 175 19.99 -31.78 6.65
C ALA A 175 20.61 -31.22 7.94
N PRO A 176 20.25 -30.00 8.36
CA PRO A 176 20.85 -29.36 9.53
C PRO A 176 20.54 -30.09 10.85
N GLY A 177 19.41 -30.82 10.91
CA GLY A 177 18.91 -31.43 12.15
C GLY A 177 18.53 -30.39 13.21
N PHE A 178 18.20 -30.85 14.42
CA PHE A 178 17.92 -29.94 15.52
C PHE A 178 19.20 -29.23 15.99
N PRO A 179 19.12 -27.96 16.44
CA PRO A 179 20.24 -27.32 17.08
C PRO A 179 20.64 -28.08 18.35
N LYS A 180 21.93 -28.42 18.45
CA LYS A 180 22.48 -29.25 19.54
C LYS A 180 22.83 -28.44 20.79
N THR A 181 22.87 -27.12 20.68
CA THR A 181 23.27 -26.20 21.76
C THR A 181 22.21 -25.12 21.97
N ALA A 182 22.12 -24.59 23.19
CA ALA A 182 21.26 -23.44 23.49
C ALA A 182 21.64 -22.21 22.64
N SER A 183 22.93 -22.05 22.29
CA SER A 183 23.38 -21.02 21.36
C SER A 183 22.74 -21.21 19.98
N GLY A 184 22.75 -22.44 19.42
CA GLY A 184 22.15 -22.74 18.13
C GLY A 184 20.65 -22.47 18.03
N TRP A 185 19.93 -22.60 19.16
CA TRP A 185 18.53 -22.20 19.24
C TRP A 185 18.34 -20.68 19.24
N ALA A 186 19.30 -19.93 19.78
CA ALA A 186 19.28 -18.49 19.93
C ALA A 186 20.24 -17.75 18.98
N ASP A 187 20.72 -18.39 17.90
CA ASP A 187 21.71 -17.83 16.96
C ASP A 187 21.23 -16.52 16.30
N SER A 188 19.93 -16.39 16.08
CA SER A 188 19.28 -15.16 15.58
C SER A 188 19.12 -14.07 16.65
N GLY A 189 19.41 -14.38 17.91
CA GLY A 189 19.20 -13.54 19.08
C GLY A 189 17.73 -13.33 19.45
N TRP A 190 17.49 -12.94 20.70
CA TRP A 190 16.15 -12.58 21.19
C TRP A 190 15.55 -11.38 20.45
N THR A 191 16.39 -10.49 19.92
CA THR A 191 15.98 -9.36 19.08
C THR A 191 15.35 -9.83 17.75
N GLY A 192 15.89 -10.90 17.16
CA GLY A 192 15.32 -11.52 15.96
C GLY A 192 13.93 -12.13 16.23
N ALA A 193 13.80 -12.87 17.33
CA ALA A 193 12.51 -13.42 17.77
C ALA A 193 11.46 -12.32 18.07
N TRP A 194 11.90 -11.20 18.63
CA TRP A 194 11.05 -10.05 18.93
C TRP A 194 10.52 -9.36 17.67
N THR A 195 11.38 -9.12 16.68
CA THR A 195 11.00 -8.51 15.40
C THR A 195 10.20 -9.47 14.50
N GLY A 196 10.42 -10.79 14.62
CA GLY A 196 9.63 -11.83 13.97
C GLY A 196 8.21 -12.01 14.52
N LEU A 197 7.92 -11.51 15.72
CA LEU A 197 6.65 -11.71 16.42
C LEU A 197 5.44 -11.17 15.63
N LEU A 198 5.58 -10.03 14.96
CA LEU A 198 4.53 -9.44 14.14
C LEU A 198 4.13 -10.36 12.97
N TYR A 199 5.11 -10.98 12.29
CA TYR A 199 4.85 -11.84 11.14
C TYR A 199 4.23 -13.17 11.57
N ALA A 200 4.57 -13.66 12.76
CA ALA A 200 3.85 -14.77 13.37
C ALA A 200 2.39 -14.38 13.67
N PHE A 201 2.12 -13.18 14.22
CA PHE A 201 0.74 -12.69 14.42
C PHE A 201 -0.01 -12.59 13.09
N TYR A 202 0.65 -12.07 12.06
CA TYR A 202 0.11 -11.95 10.73
C TYR A 202 -0.31 -13.30 10.13
N ALA A 203 0.45 -14.37 10.37
CA ALA A 203 0.11 -15.73 9.94
C ALA A 203 -1.19 -16.28 10.58
N PHE A 204 -1.65 -15.69 11.68
CA PHE A 204 -2.91 -16.00 12.36
C PHE A 204 -4.03 -14.97 12.08
N SER A 205 -3.84 -14.06 11.12
CA SER A 205 -4.91 -13.19 10.61
C SER A 205 -6.08 -14.01 10.04
N GLY A 206 -7.26 -13.41 9.92
CA GLY A 206 -8.48 -14.08 9.44
C GLY A 206 -9.39 -14.59 10.55
N ILE A 207 -8.94 -14.61 11.82
CA ILE A 207 -9.77 -15.02 12.96
C ILE A 207 -10.92 -14.03 13.24
N GLU A 208 -10.73 -12.75 12.91
CA GLU A 208 -11.75 -11.70 13.05
C GLU A 208 -12.92 -11.87 12.08
N VAL A 209 -12.69 -12.47 10.91
CA VAL A 209 -13.75 -12.81 9.94
C VAL A 209 -14.75 -13.79 10.57
N MET A 210 -14.29 -14.63 11.51
CA MET A 210 -15.18 -15.50 12.29
C MET A 210 -16.20 -14.72 13.10
N GLY A 211 -15.88 -13.50 13.53
CA GLY A 211 -16.80 -12.62 14.24
C GLY A 211 -18.04 -12.29 13.40
N PHE A 212 -17.88 -12.06 12.09
CA PHE A 212 -19.01 -11.85 11.19
C PHE A 212 -19.76 -13.16 10.89
N MET A 213 -19.03 -14.26 10.72
CA MET A 213 -19.63 -15.56 10.41
C MET A 213 -20.36 -16.20 11.58
N ALA A 214 -20.03 -15.84 12.82
CA ALA A 214 -20.69 -16.40 14.00
C ALA A 214 -22.19 -16.06 14.05
N MET A 215 -22.60 -14.98 13.37
CA MET A 215 -24.01 -14.62 13.16
C MET A 215 -24.79 -15.64 12.31
N GLU A 216 -24.11 -16.37 11.42
CA GLU A 216 -24.70 -17.37 10.54
C GLU A 216 -24.70 -18.77 11.18
N LEU A 217 -24.16 -18.91 12.39
CA LEU A 217 -24.08 -20.16 13.13
C LEU A 217 -25.47 -20.57 13.64
N ARG A 218 -25.84 -21.85 13.47
CA ARG A 218 -27.10 -22.40 14.00
C ARG A 218 -27.24 -22.19 15.51
N ASN A 219 -26.12 -22.26 16.22
CA ASN A 219 -26.04 -22.03 17.66
C ASN A 219 -24.80 -21.19 17.98
N PRO A 220 -24.92 -19.85 18.13
CA PRO A 220 -23.80 -18.94 18.43
C PRO A 220 -22.99 -19.33 19.68
N VAL A 221 -23.61 -19.99 20.66
CA VAL A 221 -22.94 -20.47 21.88
C VAL A 221 -21.85 -21.51 21.58
N SER A 222 -21.90 -22.14 20.41
CA SER A 222 -20.85 -23.07 19.97
C SER A 222 -19.60 -22.39 19.38
N ALA A 223 -19.63 -21.09 19.10
CA ALA A 223 -18.51 -20.36 18.48
C ALA A 223 -17.18 -20.44 19.27
N PRO A 224 -17.15 -20.29 20.62
CA PRO A 224 -15.91 -20.44 21.39
C PRO A 224 -15.32 -21.86 21.28
N ARG A 225 -16.17 -22.90 21.28
CA ARG A 225 -15.72 -24.30 21.14
C ARG A 225 -15.19 -24.56 19.73
N ALA A 226 -15.87 -24.06 18.71
CA ALA A 226 -15.49 -24.26 17.32
C ALA A 226 -14.14 -23.59 17.00
N GLY A 227 -13.91 -22.39 17.53
CA GLY A 227 -12.62 -21.71 17.33
C GLY A 227 -11.47 -22.25 18.17
N ARG A 228 -11.73 -22.87 19.34
CA ARG A 228 -10.70 -23.65 20.05
C ARG A 228 -10.11 -24.75 19.18
N TRP A 229 -10.98 -25.54 18.53
CA TRP A 229 -10.55 -26.60 17.63
C TRP A 229 -9.87 -26.07 16.38
N MET A 230 -10.38 -24.98 15.82
CA MET A 230 -9.74 -24.27 14.70
C MET A 230 -8.31 -23.87 15.04
N LEU A 231 -8.10 -23.10 16.12
CA LEU A 231 -6.78 -22.60 16.48
C LEU A 231 -5.83 -23.72 16.89
N ALA A 232 -6.31 -24.75 17.59
CA ALA A 232 -5.51 -25.92 17.90
C ALA A 232 -5.01 -26.62 16.64
N ALA A 233 -5.90 -26.84 15.65
CA ALA A 233 -5.53 -27.47 14.38
C ALA A 233 -4.54 -26.62 13.58
N VAL A 234 -4.81 -25.32 13.42
CA VAL A 234 -3.91 -24.40 12.69
C VAL A 234 -2.53 -24.33 13.36
N THR A 235 -2.50 -24.18 14.69
CA THR A 235 -1.24 -24.11 15.46
C THR A 235 -0.42 -25.39 15.30
N PHE A 236 -1.07 -26.55 15.40
CA PHE A 236 -0.40 -27.83 15.21
C PHE A 236 0.18 -27.95 13.79
N LEU A 237 -0.60 -27.63 12.77
CA LEU A 237 -0.16 -27.66 11.37
C LEU A 237 1.02 -26.70 11.13
N TYR A 238 0.97 -25.48 11.66
CA TYR A 238 2.01 -24.49 11.49
C TYR A 238 3.32 -24.92 12.17
N LEU A 239 3.28 -25.28 13.45
CA LEU A 239 4.49 -25.66 14.19
C LEU A 239 5.14 -26.90 13.59
N LEU A 240 4.34 -27.91 13.23
CA LEU A 240 4.87 -29.14 12.68
C LEU A 240 5.47 -28.94 11.29
N SER A 241 4.80 -28.20 10.41
CA SER A 241 5.32 -27.94 9.05
C SER A 241 6.54 -27.02 9.06
N ILE A 242 6.55 -25.94 9.87
CA ILE A 242 7.73 -25.06 10.01
C ILE A 242 8.89 -25.85 10.59
N GLY A 243 8.67 -26.63 11.66
CA GLY A 243 9.72 -27.43 12.29
C GLY A 243 10.33 -28.44 11.31
N LEU A 244 9.50 -29.13 10.52
CA LEU A 244 9.98 -30.06 9.50
C LEU A 244 10.73 -29.35 8.37
N ALA A 245 10.29 -28.16 7.94
CA ALA A 245 11.01 -27.37 6.94
C ALA A 245 12.41 -26.99 7.43
N LEU A 246 12.52 -26.53 8.69
CA LEU A 246 13.81 -26.19 9.33
C LEU A 246 14.74 -27.39 9.50
N LEU A 247 14.18 -28.59 9.68
CA LEU A 247 14.96 -29.83 9.75
C LEU A 247 15.47 -30.28 8.37
N CYS A 248 14.77 -29.93 7.30
CA CYS A 248 15.13 -30.32 5.94
C CYS A 248 16.08 -29.32 5.26
N VAL A 249 16.00 -28.04 5.62
CA VAL A 249 16.69 -26.94 4.92
C VAL A 249 17.48 -26.08 5.90
N PRO A 250 18.79 -25.82 5.65
CA PRO A 250 19.56 -24.89 6.45
C PRO A 250 18.94 -23.48 6.49
N LEU A 251 18.96 -22.83 7.66
CA LEU A 251 18.34 -21.51 7.87
C LEU A 251 18.76 -20.46 6.83
N GLY A 252 20.04 -20.44 6.43
CA GLY A 252 20.56 -19.48 5.46
C GLY A 252 20.01 -19.63 4.03
N GLN A 253 19.33 -20.74 3.73
CA GLN A 253 18.68 -20.97 2.43
C GLN A 253 17.19 -20.60 2.44
N ILE A 254 16.60 -20.31 3.61
CA ILE A 254 15.21 -19.89 3.71
C ILE A 254 15.12 -18.40 3.35
N THR A 255 14.40 -18.10 2.28
CA THR A 255 14.21 -16.74 1.77
C THR A 255 12.89 -16.14 2.28
N GLN A 256 12.74 -14.82 2.11
CA GLN A 256 11.48 -14.12 2.40
C GLN A 256 10.50 -14.13 1.22
N GLU A 257 10.99 -14.56 0.04
CA GLU A 257 10.29 -14.45 -1.25
C GLU A 257 9.55 -15.74 -1.60
N GLU A 258 9.92 -16.85 -0.97
CA GLU A 258 9.35 -18.18 -1.23
C GLU A 258 8.84 -18.83 0.05
N SER A 259 7.94 -19.80 -0.12
CA SER A 259 7.44 -20.55 1.03
C SER A 259 8.51 -21.50 1.58
N PRO A 260 8.72 -21.56 2.91
CA PRO A 260 9.64 -22.53 3.51
C PRO A 260 9.30 -23.99 3.16
N LEU A 261 8.02 -24.29 2.97
CA LEU A 261 7.55 -25.63 2.56
C LEU A 261 7.93 -25.93 1.10
N LEU A 262 7.92 -24.91 0.24
CA LEU A 262 8.30 -25.02 -1.17
C LEU A 262 9.82 -25.20 -1.30
N ILE A 263 10.60 -24.36 -0.60
CA ILE A 263 12.07 -24.48 -0.52
C ILE A 263 12.47 -25.88 -0.03
N ALA A 264 11.75 -26.43 0.96
CA ALA A 264 12.00 -27.78 1.43
C ALA A 264 11.74 -28.87 0.37
N PHE A 265 10.70 -28.76 -0.45
CA PHE A 265 10.50 -29.68 -1.57
C PHE A 265 11.55 -29.54 -2.68
N GLU A 266 12.06 -28.33 -2.92
CA GLU A 266 13.16 -28.09 -3.85
C GLU A 266 14.46 -28.74 -3.35
N ALA A 267 14.79 -28.55 -2.07
CA ALA A 267 15.94 -29.19 -1.43
C ALA A 267 15.86 -30.73 -1.47
N MET A 268 14.65 -31.28 -1.32
CA MET A 268 14.38 -32.72 -1.47
C MET A 268 14.36 -33.20 -2.92
N LYS A 269 14.48 -32.30 -3.91
CA LYS A 269 14.43 -32.59 -5.35
C LYS A 269 13.12 -33.26 -5.78
N LEU A 270 11.99 -32.75 -5.28
CA LEU A 270 10.64 -33.25 -5.58
C LEU A 270 9.85 -32.25 -6.46
N PRO A 271 10.22 -32.05 -7.74
CA PRO A 271 9.68 -30.97 -8.58
C PRO A 271 8.16 -31.06 -8.78
N ALA A 272 7.59 -32.27 -8.85
CA ALA A 272 6.14 -32.45 -8.95
C ALA A 272 5.40 -31.86 -7.73
N LEU A 273 5.97 -32.00 -6.53
CA LEU A 273 5.39 -31.44 -5.31
C LEU A 273 5.60 -29.94 -5.21
N VAL A 274 6.68 -29.40 -5.76
CA VAL A 274 6.88 -27.94 -5.90
C VAL A 274 5.75 -27.33 -6.73
N HIS A 275 5.46 -27.89 -7.92
CA HIS A 275 4.36 -27.42 -8.75
C HIS A 275 3.00 -27.58 -8.05
N ALA A 276 2.74 -28.72 -7.40
CA ALA A 276 1.48 -28.96 -6.70
C ALA A 276 1.28 -27.95 -5.55
N LEU A 277 2.32 -27.72 -4.74
CA LEU A 277 2.27 -26.77 -3.63
C LEU A 277 2.10 -25.33 -4.12
N ASN A 278 2.79 -24.93 -5.19
CA ASN A 278 2.60 -23.61 -5.80
C ASN A 278 1.14 -23.37 -6.22
N GLY A 279 0.48 -24.38 -6.82
CA GLY A 279 -0.95 -24.32 -7.12
C GLY A 279 -1.85 -24.18 -5.90
N VAL A 280 -1.53 -24.90 -4.82
CA VAL A 280 -2.24 -24.76 -3.54
C VAL A 280 -2.05 -23.37 -2.95
N MET A 281 -0.85 -22.79 -3.04
CA MET A 281 -0.55 -21.45 -2.53
C MET A 281 -1.36 -20.37 -3.28
N ILE A 282 -1.60 -20.53 -4.58
CA ILE A 282 -2.53 -19.69 -5.34
C ILE A 282 -3.96 -19.84 -4.80
N ILE A 283 -4.44 -21.08 -4.58
CA ILE A 283 -5.77 -21.33 -3.99
C ILE A 283 -5.87 -20.70 -2.60
N ALA A 284 -4.82 -20.82 -1.78
CA ALA A 284 -4.77 -20.28 -0.44
C ALA A 284 -4.85 -18.75 -0.43
N GLY A 285 -4.10 -18.09 -1.32
CA GLY A 285 -4.13 -16.65 -1.48
C GLY A 285 -5.43 -16.12 -2.09
N PHE A 286 -6.04 -16.85 -3.03
CA PHE A 286 -7.36 -16.49 -3.56
C PHE A 286 -8.46 -16.65 -2.50
N SER A 287 -8.35 -17.65 -1.66
CA SER A 287 -9.28 -17.93 -0.57
C SER A 287 -9.27 -16.82 0.49
N ILE A 288 -8.10 -16.36 0.96
CA ILE A 288 -8.03 -15.20 1.86
C ILE A 288 -8.55 -13.93 1.20
N LEU A 289 -8.26 -13.71 -0.09
CA LEU A 289 -8.78 -12.57 -0.86
C LEU A 289 -10.32 -12.51 -0.84
N VAL A 290 -11.00 -13.65 -1.04
CA VAL A 290 -12.47 -13.73 -0.97
C VAL A 290 -12.97 -13.50 0.46
N ALA A 291 -12.32 -14.09 1.47
CA ALA A 291 -12.70 -13.93 2.87
C ALA A 291 -12.57 -12.48 3.36
N SER A 292 -11.45 -11.82 3.04
CA SER A 292 -11.20 -10.40 3.31
C SER A 292 -12.21 -9.49 2.61
N LEU A 293 -12.45 -9.70 1.30
CA LEU A 293 -13.45 -8.93 0.55
C LEU A 293 -14.85 -9.08 1.13
N TYR A 294 -15.20 -10.27 1.65
CA TYR A 294 -16.44 -10.46 2.38
C TYR A 294 -16.47 -9.65 3.69
N GLY A 295 -15.40 -9.75 4.50
CA GLY A 295 -15.27 -9.01 5.76
C GLY A 295 -15.42 -7.50 5.59
N VAL A 296 -14.70 -6.90 4.64
CA VAL A 296 -14.80 -5.46 4.37
C VAL A 296 -16.15 -5.05 3.79
N SER A 297 -16.81 -5.92 3.03
CA SER A 297 -18.16 -5.65 2.52
C SER A 297 -19.17 -5.60 3.67
N VAL A 298 -19.09 -6.53 4.62
CA VAL A 298 -19.95 -6.52 5.82
C VAL A 298 -19.65 -5.30 6.69
N MET A 299 -18.38 -4.98 6.90
CA MET A 299 -17.95 -3.82 7.69
C MET A 299 -18.47 -2.51 7.09
N LEU A 300 -18.28 -2.29 5.80
CA LEU A 300 -18.66 -1.04 5.14
C LEU A 300 -20.17 -0.82 5.16
N VAL A 301 -20.95 -1.90 4.98
CA VAL A 301 -22.41 -1.86 5.15
C VAL A 301 -22.78 -1.55 6.61
N SER A 302 -22.10 -2.15 7.58
CA SER A 302 -22.37 -1.88 9.01
C SER A 302 -22.05 -0.43 9.40
N LEU A 303 -20.98 0.15 8.85
CA LEU A 303 -20.65 1.57 9.05
C LEU A 303 -21.74 2.47 8.46
N ALA A 304 -22.20 2.15 7.25
CA ALA A 304 -23.21 2.94 6.56
C ALA A 304 -24.60 2.87 7.23
N GLU A 305 -25.00 1.68 7.73
CA GLU A 305 -26.26 1.52 8.49
C GLU A 305 -26.27 2.34 9.79
N ASP A 306 -25.09 2.58 10.37
CA ASP A 306 -24.92 3.32 11.64
C ASP A 306 -24.63 4.83 11.44
N GLY A 307 -24.60 5.32 10.19
CA GLY A 307 -24.28 6.72 9.87
C GLY A 307 -22.80 7.10 10.00
N ASP A 308 -21.91 6.11 10.01
CA ASP A 308 -20.46 6.24 10.11
C ASP A 308 -19.75 6.05 8.74
N ALA A 309 -20.53 5.84 7.69
CA ALA A 309 -20.15 5.92 6.27
C ALA A 309 -21.37 6.41 5.46
N PRO A 310 -21.20 6.87 4.19
CA PRO A 310 -22.32 7.35 3.38
C PRO A 310 -23.47 6.34 3.29
N SER A 311 -24.69 6.77 3.64
CA SER A 311 -25.86 5.89 3.79
C SER A 311 -26.21 5.09 2.52
N TRP A 312 -25.85 5.60 1.35
CA TRP A 312 -26.05 4.93 0.08
C TRP A 312 -25.26 3.61 -0.06
N LEU A 313 -24.21 3.39 0.74
CA LEU A 313 -23.44 2.13 0.79
C LEU A 313 -24.22 0.98 1.42
N ALA A 314 -25.15 1.28 2.34
CA ALA A 314 -26.01 0.29 2.96
C ALA A 314 -27.13 -0.22 2.02
N ALA A 315 -27.33 0.45 0.88
CA ALA A 315 -28.38 0.10 -0.07
C ALA A 315 -28.16 -1.31 -0.65
N LYS A 316 -29.13 -2.19 -0.42
CA LYS A 316 -29.16 -3.55 -0.97
C LYS A 316 -29.95 -3.56 -2.26
N LEU A 317 -29.33 -4.01 -3.35
CA LEU A 317 -29.90 -4.00 -4.70
C LEU A 317 -30.20 -5.42 -5.19
N GLY A 318 -31.22 -5.53 -6.06
CA GLY A 318 -31.60 -6.74 -6.77
C GLY A 318 -32.24 -7.83 -5.90
N LYS A 319 -32.62 -8.96 -6.54
CA LYS A 319 -33.30 -10.10 -5.90
C LYS A 319 -32.47 -10.78 -4.80
N ARG A 320 -31.14 -10.69 -4.88
CA ARG A 320 -30.19 -11.25 -3.91
C ARG A 320 -29.85 -10.30 -2.75
N LYS A 321 -30.39 -9.08 -2.72
CA LYS A 321 -30.15 -8.05 -1.69
C LYS A 321 -28.66 -7.80 -1.43
N LEU A 322 -27.86 -7.71 -2.50
CA LEU A 322 -26.41 -7.54 -2.42
C LEU A 322 -26.04 -6.06 -2.24
N PRO A 323 -25.02 -5.73 -1.42
CA PRO A 323 -24.55 -4.37 -1.25
C PRO A 323 -23.59 -3.97 -2.38
N LEU A 324 -24.10 -3.88 -3.62
CA LEU A 324 -23.28 -3.67 -4.83
C LEU A 324 -22.44 -2.38 -4.77
N ARG A 325 -22.94 -1.34 -4.07
CA ARG A 325 -22.23 -0.07 -3.90
C ARG A 325 -21.04 -0.19 -2.96
N ALA A 326 -21.18 -0.93 -1.85
CA ALA A 326 -20.07 -1.26 -0.97
C ALA A 326 -19.02 -2.12 -1.69
N LEU A 327 -19.48 -3.07 -2.52
CA LEU A 327 -18.60 -3.88 -3.35
C LEU A 327 -17.83 -3.05 -4.38
N ALA A 328 -18.44 -2.03 -4.97
CA ALA A 328 -17.77 -1.11 -5.88
C ALA A 328 -16.68 -0.28 -5.18
N VAL A 329 -16.91 0.18 -3.94
CA VAL A 329 -15.87 0.85 -3.14
C VAL A 329 -14.73 -0.11 -2.82
N ASN A 330 -15.04 -1.36 -2.47
CA ASN A 330 -14.01 -2.39 -2.24
C ASN A 330 -13.23 -2.71 -3.53
N ALA A 331 -13.90 -2.70 -4.69
CA ALA A 331 -13.25 -2.88 -5.99
C ALA A 331 -12.32 -1.70 -6.32
N ALA A 332 -12.71 -0.46 -6.01
CA ALA A 332 -11.85 0.70 -6.16
C ALA A 332 -10.64 0.64 -5.23
N GLY A 333 -10.84 0.24 -3.96
CA GLY A 333 -9.74 0.00 -3.01
C GLY A 333 -8.79 -1.09 -3.49
N LEU A 334 -9.32 -2.18 -4.03
CA LEU A 334 -8.56 -3.27 -4.65
C LEU A 334 -7.74 -2.77 -5.84
N LEU A 335 -8.32 -1.97 -6.75
CA LEU A 335 -7.59 -1.36 -7.87
C LEU A 335 -6.46 -0.44 -7.39
N LEU A 336 -6.71 0.34 -6.34
CA LEU A 336 -5.69 1.19 -5.72
C LEU A 336 -4.56 0.34 -5.12
N SER A 337 -4.87 -0.74 -4.40
CA SER A 337 -3.86 -1.68 -3.88
C SER A 337 -3.03 -2.32 -5.00
N VAL A 338 -3.65 -2.68 -6.13
CA VAL A 338 -2.92 -3.19 -7.31
C VAL A 338 -2.04 -2.12 -7.94
N ALA A 339 -2.52 -0.88 -8.05
CA ALA A 339 -1.75 0.24 -8.58
C ALA A 339 -0.53 0.53 -7.69
N LEU A 340 -0.73 0.62 -6.36
CA LEU A 340 0.37 0.80 -5.40
C LEU A 340 1.41 -0.32 -5.50
N ALA A 341 0.98 -1.56 -5.74
CA ALA A 341 1.87 -2.69 -5.96
C ALA A 341 2.67 -2.61 -7.29
N LEU A 342 2.25 -1.82 -8.28
CA LEU A 342 3.02 -1.58 -9.51
C LEU A 342 4.13 -0.54 -9.33
N PHE A 343 3.98 0.38 -8.37
CA PHE A 343 4.92 1.48 -8.14
C PHE A 343 5.90 1.22 -6.99
N MET A 344 5.70 0.18 -6.17
CA MET A 344 6.56 -0.11 -5.02
C MET A 344 7.67 -1.15 -5.32
N PRO A 345 8.82 -1.08 -4.63
CA PRO A 345 10.02 -1.91 -4.88
C PRO A 345 9.87 -3.39 -4.44
N LYS A 346 10.88 -4.22 -4.72
CA LYS A 346 10.92 -5.69 -4.54
C LYS A 346 10.46 -6.26 -3.18
N HIS A 347 10.34 -5.45 -2.12
CA HIS A 347 9.88 -5.87 -0.78
C HIS A 347 8.41 -5.52 -0.48
N ILE A 348 7.55 -5.32 -1.48
CA ILE A 348 6.11 -4.98 -1.33
C ILE A 348 5.40 -5.86 -0.30
N PHE A 349 5.58 -7.18 -0.36
CA PHE A 349 4.85 -8.08 0.52
C PHE A 349 5.21 -7.88 2.00
N GLU A 350 6.49 -7.69 2.34
CA GLU A 350 6.91 -7.43 3.72
C GLU A 350 6.27 -6.14 4.24
N HIS A 351 6.31 -5.05 3.46
CA HIS A 351 5.71 -3.77 3.86
C HIS A 351 4.20 -3.84 4.04
N LEU A 352 3.49 -4.50 3.11
CA LEU A 352 2.04 -4.68 3.21
C LEU A 352 1.67 -5.60 4.38
N ALA A 353 2.44 -6.66 4.62
CA ALA A 353 2.26 -7.55 5.77
C ALA A 353 2.49 -6.81 7.09
N THR A 354 3.54 -5.98 7.19
CA THR A 354 3.80 -5.17 8.37
C THR A 354 2.67 -4.17 8.63
N ALA A 355 2.30 -3.37 7.63
CA ALA A 355 1.25 -2.37 7.76
C ALA A 355 -0.10 -3.01 8.08
N GLY A 356 -0.53 -4.00 7.28
CA GLY A 356 -1.77 -4.73 7.48
C GLY A 356 -1.81 -5.42 8.85
N GLY A 357 -0.73 -6.09 9.24
CA GLY A 357 -0.59 -6.78 10.52
C GLY A 357 -0.68 -5.82 11.71
N LEU A 358 -0.03 -4.66 11.67
CA LEU A 358 -0.11 -3.67 12.75
C LEU A 358 -1.53 -3.13 12.91
N VAL A 359 -2.16 -2.71 11.80
CA VAL A 359 -3.56 -2.22 11.80
C VAL A 359 -4.52 -3.29 12.31
N LEU A 360 -4.27 -4.56 11.99
CA LEU A 360 -5.04 -5.69 12.51
C LEU A 360 -4.88 -5.85 14.03
N LEU A 361 -3.67 -5.74 14.56
CA LEU A 361 -3.41 -5.83 15.99
C LEU A 361 -4.14 -4.72 16.80
N TYR A 362 -4.31 -3.53 16.23
CA TYR A 362 -5.15 -2.49 16.84
C TYR A 362 -6.61 -2.94 16.95
N THR A 363 -7.15 -3.60 15.93
CA THR A 363 -8.51 -4.17 15.97
C THR A 363 -8.62 -5.21 17.09
N TRP A 364 -7.60 -6.05 17.26
CA TRP A 364 -7.56 -7.07 18.30
C TRP A 364 -7.48 -6.47 19.72
N LEU A 365 -6.77 -5.35 19.90
CA LEU A 365 -6.79 -4.60 21.15
C LEU A 365 -8.21 -4.09 21.47
N PHE A 366 -8.93 -3.55 20.48
CA PHE A 366 -10.33 -3.14 20.68
C PHE A 366 -11.23 -4.33 21.06
N ILE A 367 -11.03 -5.51 20.48
CA ILE A 367 -11.77 -6.72 20.86
C ILE A 367 -11.58 -7.03 22.35
N VAL A 368 -10.33 -7.14 22.79
CA VAL A 368 -10.01 -7.50 24.18
C VAL A 368 -10.44 -6.41 25.16
N ALA A 369 -10.23 -5.14 24.82
CA ALA A 369 -10.67 -4.01 25.63
C ALA A 369 -12.20 -3.95 25.77
N SER A 370 -12.93 -4.21 24.68
CA SER A 370 -14.39 -4.27 24.70
C SER A 370 -14.90 -5.42 25.57
N TYR A 371 -14.24 -6.58 25.50
CA TYR A 371 -14.55 -7.75 26.34
C TYR A 371 -14.40 -7.43 27.83
N LEU A 372 -13.28 -6.81 28.22
CA LEU A 372 -13.02 -6.39 29.60
C LEU A 372 -14.01 -5.34 30.11
N LYS A 373 -14.53 -4.49 29.21
CA LYS A 373 -15.45 -3.40 29.55
C LYS A 373 -16.91 -3.83 29.61
N LEU A 374 -17.36 -4.61 28.62
CA LEU A 374 -18.75 -5.01 28.46
C LEU A 374 -19.12 -6.21 29.32
N LEU A 375 -18.18 -7.12 29.54
CA LEU A 375 -18.40 -8.33 30.33
C LEU A 375 -17.69 -8.23 31.68
N LYS A 376 -18.13 -9.04 32.65
CA LYS A 376 -17.46 -9.22 33.94
C LYS A 376 -16.68 -10.56 33.91
N PRO A 377 -15.51 -10.62 33.25
CA PRO A 377 -14.77 -11.87 33.11
C PRO A 377 -14.27 -12.38 34.47
N SER A 378 -14.23 -13.70 34.60
CA SER A 378 -13.55 -14.38 35.70
C SER A 378 -12.05 -14.06 35.70
N LEU A 379 -11.33 -14.41 36.77
CA LEU A 379 -9.88 -14.22 36.86
C LEU A 379 -9.15 -14.80 35.64
N GLY A 380 -9.54 -16.00 35.20
CA GLY A 380 -8.97 -16.63 33.99
C GLY A 380 -9.21 -15.80 32.72
N GLY A 381 -10.40 -15.21 32.55
CA GLY A 381 -10.69 -14.33 31.42
C GLY A 381 -9.88 -13.03 31.44
N ARG A 382 -9.64 -12.46 32.63
CA ARG A 382 -8.77 -11.27 32.79
C ARG A 382 -7.31 -11.58 32.49
N VAL A 383 -6.80 -12.71 32.98
CA VAL A 383 -5.42 -13.15 32.70
C VAL A 383 -5.20 -13.36 31.22
N LYS A 384 -6.11 -14.08 30.53
CA LYS A 384 -6.07 -14.23 29.06
C LYS A 384 -6.05 -12.89 28.33
N SER A 385 -6.90 -11.95 28.76
CA SER A 385 -6.97 -10.62 28.16
C SER A 385 -5.66 -9.85 28.29
N TRP A 386 -5.05 -9.85 29.48
CA TRP A 386 -3.76 -9.20 29.69
C TRP A 386 -2.62 -9.87 28.94
N ILE A 387 -2.61 -11.20 28.83
CA ILE A 387 -1.64 -11.93 27.98
C ILE A 387 -1.74 -11.44 26.53
N ALA A 388 -2.95 -11.34 25.98
CA ALA A 388 -3.15 -10.81 24.63
C ALA A 388 -2.65 -9.37 24.49
N ILE A 389 -3.04 -8.47 25.39
CA ILE A 389 -2.63 -7.05 25.34
C ILE A 389 -1.11 -6.90 25.40
N VAL A 390 -0.45 -7.60 26.33
CA VAL A 390 1.01 -7.52 26.50
C VAL A 390 1.72 -8.08 25.26
N MET A 391 1.30 -9.25 24.77
CA MET A 391 1.92 -9.85 23.58
C MET A 391 1.74 -9.00 22.33
N ILE A 392 0.57 -8.37 22.15
CA ILE A 392 0.33 -7.42 21.07
C ILE A 392 1.24 -6.19 21.23
N GLY A 393 1.34 -5.62 22.43
CA GLY A 393 2.23 -4.50 22.70
C GLY A 393 3.70 -4.80 22.40
N ILE A 394 4.17 -6.01 22.75
CA ILE A 394 5.51 -6.48 22.41
C ILE A 394 5.70 -6.55 20.89
N ALA A 395 4.73 -7.08 20.14
CA ALA A 395 4.80 -7.19 18.68
C ALA A 395 4.87 -5.82 17.99
N VAL A 396 4.02 -4.88 18.42
CA VAL A 396 3.99 -3.50 17.90
C VAL A 396 5.33 -2.80 18.18
N ALA A 397 5.86 -2.95 19.40
CA ALA A 397 7.16 -2.38 19.75
C ALA A 397 8.31 -2.97 18.90
N GLY A 398 8.27 -4.27 18.61
CA GLY A 398 9.26 -4.94 17.75
C GLY A 398 9.24 -4.42 16.32
N ALA A 399 8.05 -4.23 15.76
CA ALA A 399 7.88 -3.67 14.43
C ALA A 399 8.44 -2.24 14.29
N GLY A 400 8.33 -1.42 15.34
CA GLY A 400 8.90 -0.06 15.34
C GLY A 400 10.42 -0.01 15.51
N ALA A 401 10.99 -0.99 16.22
CA ALA A 401 12.44 -1.11 16.35
C ALA A 401 13.11 -1.47 15.01
N GLU A 402 12.42 -2.24 14.15
CA GLU A 402 12.93 -2.77 12.90
C GLU A 402 12.96 -1.76 11.73
N ARG A 403 14.09 -1.64 11.02
CA ARG A 403 14.23 -0.70 9.90
C ARG A 403 13.31 -1.04 8.70
N SER A 404 13.16 -2.31 8.33
CA SER A 404 12.29 -2.73 7.21
C SER A 404 10.80 -2.62 7.54
N GLY A 405 10.44 -2.72 8.83
CA GLY A 405 9.08 -2.59 9.33
C GLY A 405 8.61 -1.13 9.51
N ARG A 406 9.53 -0.18 9.69
CA ARG A 406 9.21 1.26 9.88
C ARG A 406 8.32 1.86 8.78
N PRO A 407 8.57 1.66 7.47
CA PRO A 407 7.66 2.15 6.44
C PRO A 407 6.23 1.63 6.62
N GLY A 408 6.07 0.35 6.96
CA GLY A 408 4.77 -0.25 7.24
C GLY A 408 4.12 0.30 8.52
N LEU A 409 4.93 0.56 9.56
CA LEU A 409 4.48 1.23 10.78
C LEU A 409 4.01 2.66 10.50
N TRP A 410 4.78 3.47 9.77
CA TRP A 410 4.37 4.82 9.40
C TRP A 410 3.10 4.82 8.54
N ALA A 411 3.00 3.92 7.56
CA ALA A 411 1.79 3.73 6.79
C ALA A 411 0.58 3.34 7.66
N SER A 412 0.80 2.53 8.71
CA SER A 412 -0.25 2.18 9.68
C SER A 412 -0.69 3.36 10.56
N LEU A 413 0.23 4.28 10.90
CA LEU A 413 -0.03 5.46 11.74
C LEU A 413 -0.64 6.63 10.96
N LEU A 414 -0.42 6.70 9.64
CA LEU A 414 -1.04 7.70 8.74
C LEU A 414 -2.53 7.42 8.46
N GLN A 415 -3.06 6.28 8.92
CA GLN A 415 -4.49 6.03 8.94
C GLN A 415 -5.15 6.81 10.09
N PRO A 416 -6.44 7.22 9.99
CA PRO A 416 -7.02 8.19 10.90
C PRO A 416 -7.25 7.58 12.29
N SER A 417 -6.21 7.55 13.12
CA SER A 417 -6.22 6.98 14.47
C SER A 417 -5.60 7.90 15.51
N SER A 418 -5.85 9.22 15.44
CA SER A 418 -5.56 10.10 16.57
C SER A 418 -6.60 11.22 16.67
N PRO A 419 -7.10 11.54 17.88
CA PRO A 419 -7.66 12.86 18.14
C PRO A 419 -6.55 13.87 17.86
N ALA A 420 -6.84 14.90 17.07
CA ALA A 420 -5.88 15.93 16.70
C ALA A 420 -5.20 16.49 17.97
N PRO A 421 -3.86 16.44 18.10
CA PRO A 421 -3.18 17.31 19.05
C PRO A 421 -3.55 18.75 18.69
N GLN A 422 -3.75 19.60 19.69
CA GLN A 422 -4.08 21.02 19.50
C GLN A 422 -3.22 21.59 18.38
N ALA A 423 -3.88 21.93 17.27
CA ALA A 423 -3.21 22.42 16.09
C ALA A 423 -2.34 23.61 16.49
N GLN A 424 -1.02 23.46 16.37
CA GLN A 424 -0.23 24.62 16.01
C GLN A 424 -0.91 25.18 14.76
N ASN A 425 -1.31 26.45 14.80
CA ASN A 425 -1.84 27.16 13.65
C ASN A 425 -0.73 27.21 12.59
N LEU A 426 -0.57 26.14 11.84
CA LEU A 426 0.32 26.07 10.70
C LEU A 426 -0.38 26.77 9.54
N ASN A 427 0.31 27.70 8.91
CA ASN A 427 -0.19 28.52 7.81
C ASN A 427 -0.10 27.81 6.44
N HIS A 428 -0.20 26.47 6.44
CA HIS A 428 -0.03 25.62 5.25
C HIS A 428 -1.20 24.64 5.13
N GLY A 429 -1.85 24.62 3.97
CA GLY A 429 -2.84 23.59 3.64
C GLY A 429 -2.17 22.28 3.25
N GLY A 430 -2.86 21.14 3.45
CA GLY A 430 -2.31 19.83 3.07
C GLY A 430 -2.01 19.69 1.57
N HIS A 431 -2.82 20.30 0.71
CA HIS A 431 -2.61 20.37 -0.74
C HIS A 431 -1.31 21.12 -1.08
N GLU A 432 -1.16 22.31 -0.51
CA GLU A 432 0.03 23.16 -0.66
C GLU A 432 1.32 22.48 -0.18
N MET A 433 1.25 21.65 0.87
CA MET A 433 2.40 20.88 1.32
C MET A 433 2.90 19.89 0.26
N PHE A 434 1.99 19.27 -0.52
CA PHE A 434 2.38 18.36 -1.59
C PHE A 434 2.90 19.12 -2.81
N ASP A 435 2.22 20.17 -3.24
CA ASP A 435 2.61 20.92 -4.44
C ASP A 435 3.98 21.59 -4.26
N VAL A 436 4.20 22.25 -3.12
CA VAL A 436 5.48 22.92 -2.86
C VAL A 436 6.60 21.90 -2.65
N HIS A 437 6.29 20.73 -2.08
CA HIS A 437 7.26 19.64 -1.99
C HIS A 437 7.67 19.13 -3.38
N GLU A 438 6.72 18.95 -4.29
CA GLU A 438 6.99 18.55 -5.67
C GLU A 438 7.81 19.61 -6.42
N VAL A 439 7.48 20.90 -6.26
CA VAL A 439 8.26 22.02 -6.82
C VAL A 439 9.70 22.00 -6.32
N LEU A 440 9.92 21.88 -5.00
CA LEU A 440 11.26 21.86 -4.41
C LEU A 440 12.07 20.63 -4.87
N ALA A 441 11.45 19.45 -4.90
CA ALA A 441 12.10 18.23 -5.38
C ALA A 441 12.47 18.33 -6.87
N CYS A 442 11.58 18.91 -7.69
CA CYS A 442 11.84 19.17 -9.09
C CYS A 442 12.97 20.19 -9.28
N ALA A 443 13.00 21.27 -8.49
CA ALA A 443 14.07 22.26 -8.54
C ALA A 443 15.45 21.65 -8.24
N ILE A 444 15.54 20.79 -7.21
CA ILE A 444 16.77 20.02 -6.91
C ILE A 444 17.17 19.17 -8.12
N ASN A 445 16.22 18.42 -8.70
CA ASN A 445 16.49 17.57 -9.85
C ASN A 445 17.01 18.36 -11.07
N VAL A 446 16.42 19.52 -11.35
CA VAL A 446 16.88 20.41 -12.42
C VAL A 446 18.30 20.89 -12.15
N LEU A 447 18.61 21.35 -10.93
CA LEU A 447 19.96 21.76 -10.55
C LEU A 447 20.98 20.63 -10.71
N ASP A 448 20.67 19.44 -10.20
CA ASP A 448 21.53 18.25 -10.33
C ASP A 448 21.78 17.89 -11.81
N GLN A 449 20.74 17.97 -12.64
CA GLN A 449 20.88 17.69 -14.07
C GLN A 449 21.70 18.76 -14.79
N PHE A 450 21.60 20.04 -14.40
CA PHE A 450 22.51 21.07 -14.89
C PHE A 450 23.96 20.71 -14.58
N MET A 451 24.26 20.24 -13.36
CA MET A 451 25.62 19.79 -12.99
C MET A 451 26.07 18.58 -13.81
N ILE A 452 25.20 17.58 -14.00
CA ILE A 452 25.51 16.38 -14.79
C ILE A 452 25.80 16.76 -16.24
N PHE A 453 24.93 17.55 -16.87
CA PHE A 453 25.09 17.94 -18.27
C PHE A 453 26.27 18.89 -18.49
N ARG A 454 26.67 19.65 -17.47
CA ARG A 454 27.81 20.56 -17.53
C ARG A 454 29.11 19.84 -17.89
N ALA A 455 29.25 18.57 -17.49
CA ALA A 455 30.39 17.73 -17.81
C ALA A 455 30.53 17.40 -19.32
N PHE A 456 29.45 17.56 -20.09
CA PHE A 456 29.41 17.25 -21.53
C PHE A 456 29.39 18.51 -22.41
N ALA A 457 29.20 19.69 -21.83
CA ALA A 457 29.22 20.95 -22.57
C ALA A 457 30.65 21.35 -22.94
N GLN A 458 30.88 21.70 -24.21
CA GLN A 458 32.17 22.10 -24.75
C GLN A 458 32.17 23.55 -25.23
N ASP A 459 31.04 24.05 -25.73
CA ASP A 459 30.89 25.44 -26.17
C ASP A 459 30.84 26.40 -24.98
N GLN A 460 31.77 27.34 -24.94
CA GLN A 460 31.89 28.31 -23.85
C GLN A 460 30.62 29.13 -23.65
N ALA A 461 29.91 29.51 -24.71
CA ALA A 461 28.68 30.28 -24.55
C ALA A 461 27.53 29.45 -23.96
N LEU A 462 27.51 28.13 -24.19
CA LEU A 462 26.53 27.24 -23.53
C LEU A 462 26.88 27.10 -22.05
N ILE A 463 28.16 26.89 -21.77
CA ILE A 463 28.71 26.83 -20.42
C ILE A 463 28.33 28.08 -19.61
N ASP A 464 28.54 29.28 -20.18
CA ASP A 464 28.23 30.53 -19.51
C ASP A 464 26.73 30.69 -19.23
N ILE A 465 25.87 30.22 -20.15
CA ILE A 465 24.42 30.17 -19.93
C ILE A 465 24.09 29.21 -18.77
N MET A 466 24.66 28.01 -18.77
CA MET A 466 24.42 27.00 -17.73
C MET A 466 24.82 27.52 -16.36
N ASP A 467 25.99 28.14 -16.24
CA ASP A 467 26.50 28.63 -14.96
C ASP A 467 25.66 29.80 -14.44
N ARG A 468 25.20 30.72 -15.31
CA ARG A 468 24.27 31.80 -14.91
C ARG A 468 22.91 31.25 -14.48
N GLN A 469 22.31 30.40 -15.30
CA GLN A 469 21.00 29.81 -15.04
C GLN A 469 21.00 28.95 -13.78
N TYR A 470 22.05 28.15 -13.56
CA TYR A 470 22.21 27.35 -12.34
C TYR A 470 22.20 28.21 -11.08
N ASN A 471 23.03 29.26 -11.04
CA ASN A 471 23.11 30.15 -9.88
C ASN A 471 21.80 30.89 -9.62
N PHE A 472 21.11 31.29 -10.69
CA PHE A 472 19.80 31.94 -10.61
C PHE A 472 18.73 30.99 -10.05
N MET A 473 18.63 29.76 -10.58
CA MET A 473 17.71 28.73 -10.08
C MET A 473 18.00 28.35 -8.63
N LEU A 474 19.28 28.27 -8.24
CA LEU A 474 19.68 27.97 -6.86
C LEU A 474 19.20 29.06 -5.89
N SER A 475 19.29 30.34 -6.29
CA SER A 475 18.74 31.45 -5.51
C SER A 475 17.23 31.30 -5.32
N HIS A 476 16.49 30.97 -6.37
CA HIS A 476 15.04 30.76 -6.30
C HIS A 476 14.61 29.54 -5.50
N TYR A 477 15.36 28.43 -5.60
CA TYR A 477 15.17 27.28 -4.74
C TYR A 477 15.28 27.68 -3.27
N ASN A 478 16.32 28.42 -2.91
CA ASN A 478 16.54 28.87 -1.53
C ASN A 478 15.41 29.79 -1.05
N LEU A 479 14.94 30.74 -1.88
CA LEU A 479 13.81 31.61 -1.54
C LEU A 479 12.50 30.83 -1.36
N THR A 480 12.26 29.84 -2.22
CA THR A 480 11.07 28.98 -2.14
C THR A 480 11.13 28.11 -0.88
N ALA A 481 12.29 27.52 -0.56
CA ALA A 481 12.50 26.72 0.64
C ALA A 481 12.39 27.55 1.92
N GLU A 482 12.93 28.78 1.92
CA GLU A 482 12.80 29.73 3.04
C GLU A 482 11.33 30.09 3.28
N SER A 483 10.63 30.52 2.22
CA SER A 483 9.23 30.90 2.28
C SER A 483 8.36 29.72 2.74
N PHE A 484 8.68 28.50 2.31
CA PHE A 484 7.95 27.28 2.67
C PHE A 484 8.18 26.88 4.14
N ALA A 485 9.41 27.03 4.63
CA ALA A 485 9.70 26.75 6.04
C ALA A 485 9.03 27.74 6.99
N GLN A 486 8.91 29.02 6.58
CA GLN A 486 8.42 30.10 7.43
C GLN A 486 6.91 30.39 7.26
N GLY A 487 6.31 29.99 6.14
CA GLY A 487 4.92 30.30 5.79
C GLY A 487 4.64 31.80 5.55
N ASN A 488 5.69 32.61 5.35
CA ASN A 488 5.67 34.07 5.21
C ASN A 488 6.48 34.50 3.97
N LYS A 489 6.42 35.80 3.59
CA LYS A 489 7.22 36.35 2.49
C LYS A 489 8.72 36.10 2.77
N PRO A 490 9.51 35.62 1.78
CA PRO A 490 10.94 35.39 1.96
C PRO A 490 11.70 36.70 2.24
N ALA A 491 12.92 36.58 2.76
CA ALA A 491 13.72 37.73 3.18
C ALA A 491 14.14 38.66 2.02
N GLN A 492 14.12 38.15 0.79
CA GLN A 492 14.46 38.89 -0.43
C GLN A 492 13.39 38.69 -1.51
N GLU A 493 13.29 39.66 -2.43
CA GLU A 493 12.40 39.53 -3.58
C GLU A 493 13.01 38.64 -4.67
N THR A 494 12.14 37.99 -5.44
CA THR A 494 12.48 37.23 -6.65
C THR A 494 13.26 38.14 -7.61
N ALA A 495 14.51 37.78 -7.92
CA ALA A 495 15.30 38.49 -8.93
C ALA A 495 14.72 38.29 -10.34
N THR A 496 14.99 39.23 -11.25
CA THR A 496 14.63 39.11 -12.67
C THR A 496 15.80 38.54 -13.46
N TYR A 497 15.54 37.53 -14.29
CA TYR A 497 16.51 36.95 -15.19
C TYR A 497 16.70 37.85 -16.41
N LEU A 498 17.94 38.29 -16.64
CA LEU A 498 18.27 39.15 -17.77
C LEU A 498 19.20 38.43 -18.75
N ILE A 499 18.77 38.29 -19.99
CA ILE A 499 19.59 37.74 -21.07
C ILE A 499 20.64 38.80 -21.47
N PRO A 500 21.96 38.52 -21.35
CA PRO A 500 22.99 39.55 -21.57
C PRO A 500 23.02 40.16 -22.97
N ALA A 501 22.59 39.41 -24.00
CA ALA A 501 22.51 39.86 -25.38
C ALA A 501 21.26 39.27 -26.05
N LEU A 502 20.19 40.07 -26.12
CA LEU A 502 18.92 39.71 -26.73
C LEU A 502 18.93 39.96 -28.24
N ASP A 503 19.49 39.02 -28.99
CA ASP A 503 19.49 39.07 -30.46
C ASP A 503 18.18 38.53 -31.05
N ALA A 504 17.84 39.01 -32.25
CA ALA A 504 16.69 38.49 -33.00
C ALA A 504 16.91 37.01 -33.42
N PRO A 505 15.86 36.17 -33.43
CA PRO A 505 15.95 34.81 -33.95
C PRO A 505 16.34 34.79 -35.43
N VAL A 506 17.13 33.77 -35.80
CA VAL A 506 17.44 33.43 -37.19
C VAL A 506 16.32 32.56 -37.76
N TYR A 507 15.66 33.07 -38.79
CA TYR A 507 14.58 32.38 -39.50
C TYR A 507 15.09 31.61 -40.73
N GLY A 508 14.33 30.57 -41.09
CA GLY A 508 14.59 29.71 -42.24
C GLY A 508 15.02 28.29 -41.86
N ILE A 509 14.93 27.38 -42.83
CA ILE A 509 15.38 25.99 -42.71
C ILE A 509 16.50 25.74 -43.72
N LYS A 510 17.64 25.27 -43.21
CA LYS A 510 18.76 24.69 -43.94
C LYS A 510 18.68 23.17 -43.82
N GLN A 511 18.98 22.47 -44.91
CA GLN A 511 19.03 21.01 -44.92
C GLN A 511 20.15 20.51 -44.00
N THR A 512 19.83 19.60 -43.08
CA THR A 512 20.80 18.97 -42.16
C THR A 512 20.76 17.45 -42.30
N ALA A 513 21.84 16.78 -41.90
CA ALA A 513 21.86 15.32 -41.85
C ALA A 513 20.77 14.77 -40.91
N PRO A 514 20.20 13.57 -41.19
CA PRO A 514 19.24 12.92 -40.30
C PRO A 514 19.81 12.69 -38.90
N LYS A 515 19.03 12.98 -37.86
CA LYS A 515 19.41 12.77 -36.46
C LYS A 515 19.13 11.32 -36.05
N LYS A 516 19.99 10.73 -35.21
CA LYS A 516 19.82 9.40 -34.60
C LYS A 516 20.11 9.46 -33.09
N PRO A 517 19.61 8.52 -32.27
CA PRO A 517 19.96 8.45 -30.86
C PRO A 517 21.46 8.21 -30.65
N ASN A 518 22.00 8.80 -29.57
CA ASN A 518 23.37 8.55 -29.14
C ASN A 518 23.53 7.10 -28.67
N GLN A 519 24.62 6.44 -29.04
CA GLN A 519 24.94 5.05 -28.66
C GLN A 519 25.89 4.97 -27.46
N SER A 520 26.53 6.08 -27.10
CA SER A 520 27.42 6.17 -25.94
C SER A 520 27.49 7.61 -25.41
N LEU A 521 28.02 7.77 -24.21
CA LEU A 521 28.21 9.08 -23.59
C LEU A 521 29.20 9.98 -24.36
N SER A 522 30.14 9.40 -25.11
CA SER A 522 31.08 10.17 -25.93
C SER A 522 30.41 10.83 -27.15
N GLU A 523 29.20 10.42 -27.52
CA GLU A 523 28.41 11.03 -28.60
C GLU A 523 27.55 12.21 -28.13
N VAL A 524 27.51 12.48 -26.82
CA VAL A 524 26.80 13.64 -26.27
C VAL A 524 27.54 14.92 -26.69
N LYS A 525 26.79 15.83 -27.33
CA LYS A 525 27.29 17.11 -27.86
C LYS A 525 26.44 18.26 -27.32
N ASP A 526 26.94 19.49 -27.45
CA ASP A 526 26.25 20.72 -27.04
C ASP A 526 24.82 20.83 -27.55
N ALA A 527 24.54 20.36 -28.77
CA ALA A 527 23.19 20.33 -29.33
C ALA A 527 22.22 19.46 -28.51
N GLY A 528 22.69 18.31 -28.02
CA GLY A 528 21.91 17.43 -27.16
C GLY A 528 21.78 18.01 -25.75
N VAL A 529 22.88 18.50 -25.18
CA VAL A 529 22.89 19.16 -23.86
C VAL A 529 21.89 20.33 -23.83
N CYS A 530 21.98 21.26 -24.77
CA CYS A 530 21.07 22.39 -24.87
C CYS A 530 19.60 21.95 -25.02
N ALA A 531 19.31 20.92 -25.82
CA ALA A 531 17.95 20.40 -25.97
C ALA A 531 17.39 19.80 -24.67
N TYR A 532 18.21 19.09 -23.90
CA TYR A 532 17.83 18.57 -22.58
C TYR A 532 17.56 19.70 -21.58
N LEU A 533 18.48 20.66 -21.48
CA LEU A 533 18.31 21.81 -20.58
C LEU A 533 17.05 22.61 -20.93
N LEU A 534 16.80 22.84 -22.21
CA LEU A 534 15.58 23.52 -22.68
C LEU A 534 14.32 22.77 -22.25
N GLY A 535 14.33 21.44 -22.31
CA GLY A 535 13.23 20.60 -21.83
C GLY A 535 13.03 20.73 -20.32
N LEU A 536 14.11 20.70 -19.53
CA LEU A 536 14.05 20.83 -18.08
C LEU A 536 13.47 22.17 -17.62
N VAL A 537 13.99 23.27 -18.16
CA VAL A 537 13.54 24.62 -17.82
C VAL A 537 12.06 24.81 -18.18
N LYS A 538 11.62 24.29 -19.33
CA LYS A 538 10.19 24.31 -19.74
C LYS A 538 9.29 23.53 -18.79
N SER A 539 9.67 22.30 -18.46
CA SER A 539 8.89 21.45 -17.55
C SER A 539 8.79 22.07 -16.16
N HIS A 540 9.88 22.64 -15.66
CA HIS A 540 9.89 23.30 -14.36
C HIS A 540 9.01 24.58 -14.35
N SER A 541 9.07 25.39 -15.41
CA SER A 541 8.19 26.56 -15.57
C SER A 541 6.69 26.18 -15.55
N GLN A 542 6.33 25.07 -16.20
CA GLN A 542 4.96 24.55 -16.19
C GLN A 542 4.51 24.09 -14.80
N LEU A 543 5.38 23.38 -14.08
CA LEU A 543 5.12 22.94 -12.71
C LEU A 543 4.93 24.16 -11.79
N LEU A 544 5.81 25.16 -11.87
CA LEU A 544 5.67 26.42 -11.11
C LEU A 544 4.33 27.10 -11.36
N ALA A 545 3.89 27.19 -12.62
CA ALA A 545 2.62 27.81 -12.98
C ALA A 545 1.41 27.01 -12.46
N MET A 546 1.46 25.68 -12.54
CA MET A 546 0.41 24.80 -12.05
C MET A 546 0.30 24.84 -10.52
N SER A 547 1.41 24.70 -9.81
CA SER A 547 1.42 24.80 -8.35
C SER A 547 1.02 26.20 -7.86
N ALA A 548 1.40 27.27 -8.56
CA ALA A 548 1.01 28.63 -8.19
C ALA A 548 -0.51 28.88 -8.25
N VAL A 549 -1.29 28.13 -9.03
CA VAL A 549 -2.76 28.29 -9.03
C VAL A 549 -3.47 27.47 -7.95
N GLU A 550 -2.74 26.57 -7.28
CA GLU A 550 -3.28 25.64 -6.27
C GLU A 550 -2.84 25.99 -4.85
N VAL A 551 -1.68 26.66 -4.69
CA VAL A 551 -1.16 27.11 -3.39
C VAL A 551 -2.06 28.17 -2.74
N THR A 552 -2.49 27.87 -1.52
CA THR A 552 -3.44 28.67 -0.74
C THR A 552 -2.79 29.83 0.02
N ASN A 553 -1.54 29.67 0.44
CA ASN A 553 -0.78 30.68 1.15
C ASN A 553 -0.38 31.80 0.17
N PRO A 554 -0.81 33.05 0.40
CA PRO A 554 -0.62 34.13 -0.56
C PRO A 554 0.85 34.54 -0.74
N ALA A 555 1.70 34.32 0.27
CA ALA A 555 3.13 34.58 0.16
C ALA A 555 3.80 33.53 -0.73
N MET A 556 3.59 32.24 -0.43
CA MET A 556 4.09 31.13 -1.24
C MET A 556 3.62 31.21 -2.69
N ARG A 557 2.33 31.50 -2.89
CA ARG A 557 1.74 31.67 -4.21
C ARG A 557 2.45 32.71 -5.05
N ARG A 558 2.78 33.87 -4.44
CA ARG A 558 3.49 34.96 -5.11
C ARG A 558 4.93 34.58 -5.44
N VAL A 559 5.61 33.87 -4.54
CA VAL A 559 6.98 33.40 -4.75
C VAL A 559 7.04 32.45 -5.95
N LEU A 560 6.11 31.49 -6.06
CA LEU A 560 6.04 30.58 -7.21
C LEU A 560 5.66 31.33 -8.49
N SER A 561 4.61 32.15 -8.44
CA SER A 561 4.12 32.89 -9.61
C SER A 561 5.16 33.85 -10.19
N ALA A 562 6.00 34.46 -9.35
CA ALA A 562 7.02 35.40 -9.80
C ALA A 562 8.17 34.72 -10.55
N GLN A 563 8.39 33.41 -10.35
CA GLN A 563 9.47 32.67 -11.02
C GLN A 563 9.09 32.22 -12.45
N VAL A 564 7.79 32.04 -12.72
CA VAL A 564 7.29 31.59 -14.03
C VAL A 564 7.86 32.41 -15.20
N PRO A 565 7.76 33.76 -15.24
CA PRO A 565 8.31 34.55 -16.34
C PRO A 565 9.83 34.40 -16.48
N GLU A 566 10.54 34.23 -15.37
CA GLU A 566 12.01 34.13 -15.38
C GLU A 566 12.49 32.83 -16.03
N PHE A 567 11.81 31.70 -15.74
CA PHE A 567 12.08 30.44 -16.41
C PHE A 567 11.66 30.45 -17.90
N ILE A 568 10.68 31.29 -18.28
CA ILE A 568 10.34 31.51 -19.70
C ILE A 568 11.51 32.19 -20.42
N GLU A 569 12.11 33.23 -19.82
CA GLU A 569 13.29 33.90 -20.37
C GLU A 569 14.51 32.95 -20.45
N MET A 570 14.74 32.13 -19.43
CA MET A 570 15.80 31.12 -19.45
C MET A 570 15.62 30.10 -20.58
N ALA A 571 14.38 29.65 -20.81
CA ALA A 571 14.06 28.76 -21.92
C ALA A 571 14.25 29.48 -23.28
N TYR A 572 13.93 30.76 -23.35
CA TYR A 572 14.13 31.57 -24.55
C TYR A 572 15.62 31.76 -24.86
N GLU A 573 16.47 31.98 -23.87
CA GLU A 573 17.93 32.08 -24.04
C GLU A 573 18.55 30.78 -24.60
N LEU A 574 18.16 29.62 -24.05
CA LEU A 574 18.60 28.32 -24.55
C LEU A 574 18.11 28.08 -26.00
N PHE A 575 16.89 28.50 -26.31
CA PHE A 575 16.37 28.50 -27.68
C PHE A 575 17.21 29.38 -28.60
N LEU A 576 17.55 30.62 -28.20
CA LEU A 576 18.39 31.53 -29.00
C LEU A 576 19.77 30.94 -29.24
N TYR A 577 20.38 30.33 -28.22
CA TYR A 577 21.65 29.61 -28.35
C TYR A 577 21.55 28.51 -29.42
N ALA A 578 20.52 27.66 -29.31
CA ALA A 578 20.30 26.55 -30.25
C ALA A 578 20.01 27.04 -31.67
N ASN A 579 19.28 28.15 -31.79
CA ASN A 579 18.90 28.73 -33.05
C ASN A 579 20.09 29.33 -33.82
N LYS A 580 20.95 30.11 -33.15
CA LYS A 580 22.17 30.68 -33.76
C LYS A 580 23.13 29.61 -34.29
N ARG A 581 23.12 28.41 -33.69
CA ARG A 581 23.98 27.28 -34.07
C ARG A 581 23.31 26.30 -35.05
N GLY A 582 22.07 26.58 -35.45
CA GLY A 582 21.30 25.72 -36.36
C GLY A 582 20.80 24.41 -35.74
N TYR A 583 20.88 24.26 -34.41
CA TYR A 583 20.33 23.10 -33.70
C TYR A 583 18.80 23.15 -33.65
N TYR A 584 18.24 24.38 -33.61
CA TYR A 584 16.81 24.68 -33.62
C TYR A 584 16.47 25.66 -34.76
N GLN A 585 15.76 25.19 -35.79
CA GLN A 585 15.44 25.99 -36.98
C GLN A 585 13.99 26.44 -36.94
N VAL A 586 13.72 27.69 -37.32
CA VAL A 586 12.39 28.30 -37.27
C VAL A 586 11.92 28.59 -38.69
N PRO A 587 11.02 27.77 -39.27
CA PRO A 587 10.47 28.06 -40.59
C PRO A 587 9.61 29.33 -40.54
N GLN A 588 9.54 30.03 -41.67
CA GLN A 588 8.56 31.09 -41.91
C GLN A 588 7.51 30.60 -42.91
N LEU A 589 6.29 31.08 -42.74
CA LEU A 589 5.25 30.92 -43.75
C LEU A 589 5.58 31.78 -44.98
N GLN A 590 4.83 31.59 -46.05
CA GLN A 590 4.90 32.49 -47.20
C GLN A 590 4.49 33.90 -46.77
N ALA A 591 5.16 34.92 -47.34
CA ALA A 591 4.96 36.31 -46.93
C ALA A 591 3.49 36.77 -47.03
N ALA A 592 2.77 36.29 -48.04
CA ALA A 592 1.34 36.58 -48.22
C ALA A 592 0.48 36.04 -47.07
N ASP A 593 0.71 34.80 -46.63
CA ASP A 593 -0.03 34.18 -45.53
C ASP A 593 0.26 34.90 -44.21
N MET A 594 1.53 35.24 -43.96
CA MET A 594 1.91 36.02 -42.77
C MET A 594 1.21 37.38 -42.75
N GLN A 595 1.20 38.09 -43.87
CA GLN A 595 0.54 39.40 -43.97
C GLN A 595 -0.98 39.27 -43.77
N SER A 596 -1.61 38.21 -44.29
CA SER A 596 -3.03 37.95 -44.05
C SER A 596 -3.33 37.72 -42.57
N MET A 597 -2.48 36.97 -41.86
CA MET A 597 -2.65 36.70 -40.43
C MET A 597 -2.37 37.94 -39.56
N LEU A 598 -1.35 38.73 -39.88
CA LEU A 598 -1.02 39.96 -39.15
C LEU A 598 -2.16 40.98 -39.19
N ASN A 599 -2.93 41.01 -40.28
CA ASN A 599 -4.08 41.90 -40.44
C ASN A 599 -5.41 41.29 -39.95
N ALA A 600 -5.41 40.07 -39.39
CA ALA A 600 -6.62 39.39 -38.92
C ALA A 600 -7.16 39.96 -37.60
N TYR A 601 -6.34 40.70 -36.86
CA TYR A 601 -6.71 41.31 -35.57
C TYR A 601 -6.30 42.79 -35.54
N VAL A 602 -7.18 43.62 -34.97
CA VAL A 602 -6.89 45.04 -34.67
C VAL A 602 -7.15 45.31 -33.19
N PRO A 603 -6.46 46.26 -32.55
CA PRO A 603 -6.76 46.65 -31.18
C PRO A 603 -8.22 47.08 -31.03
N ALA A 604 -8.89 46.59 -29.98
CA ALA A 604 -10.26 47.01 -29.69
C ALA A 604 -10.28 48.50 -29.28
N SER A 605 -11.16 49.29 -29.91
CA SER A 605 -11.36 50.70 -29.58
C SER A 605 -12.71 50.92 -28.89
N GLY A 606 -12.72 51.71 -27.81
CA GLY A 606 -13.91 52.01 -27.02
C GLY A 606 -14.07 51.13 -25.78
N ALA A 607 -14.97 51.53 -24.87
CA ALA A 607 -15.27 50.76 -23.66
C ALA A 607 -16.34 49.70 -23.95
N PRO A 608 -16.13 48.43 -23.54
CA PRO A 608 -17.13 47.38 -23.73
C PRO A 608 -18.37 47.66 -22.87
N GLN A 609 -19.57 47.55 -23.45
CA GLN A 609 -20.82 47.58 -22.69
C GLN A 609 -21.05 46.21 -22.03
N MET A 610 -20.77 46.11 -20.73
CA MET A 610 -21.05 44.91 -19.96
C MET A 610 -22.57 44.74 -19.75
N PRO A 611 -23.13 43.54 -19.91
CA PRO A 611 -24.54 43.29 -19.64
C PRO A 611 -24.88 43.62 -18.18
N ALA A 612 -26.10 44.11 -17.94
CA ALA A 612 -26.56 44.38 -16.58
C ALA A 612 -26.56 43.08 -15.73
N PRO A 613 -26.20 43.14 -14.43
CA PRO A 613 -26.25 41.97 -13.54
C PRO A 613 -27.67 41.40 -13.49
N ASN A 614 -27.80 40.09 -13.58
CA ASN A 614 -29.09 39.39 -13.58
C ASN A 614 -29.72 39.48 -12.18
N GLN A 615 -30.58 40.48 -11.91
CA GLN A 615 -31.17 40.72 -10.58
C GLN A 615 -32.30 39.74 -10.18
N GLY A 616 -32.47 38.60 -10.87
CA GLY A 616 -33.75 37.87 -10.87
C GLY A 616 -33.71 36.36 -10.74
N LYS A 617 -32.68 35.73 -10.17
CA LYS A 617 -32.75 34.30 -9.81
C LYS A 617 -32.22 34.05 -8.41
N THR A 618 -33.17 33.69 -7.53
CA THR A 618 -32.97 33.14 -6.19
C THR A 618 -31.77 32.20 -6.13
N ALA A 619 -30.89 32.47 -5.16
CA ALA A 619 -29.79 31.62 -4.79
C ALA A 619 -30.30 30.19 -4.54
N LEU A 620 -29.83 29.23 -5.34
CA LEU A 620 -29.86 27.83 -4.95
C LEU A 620 -28.70 27.64 -3.98
N HIS A 621 -29.06 27.32 -2.73
CA HIS A 621 -28.15 26.95 -1.64
C HIS A 621 -27.26 25.77 -1.99
#